data_AF-G7ZAE4-F1
#
_entry.id   AF-G7ZAE4-F1
#
_cell.length_a   1.000
_cell.length_b   1.000
_cell.length_c   1.000
_cell.angle_alpha   90.00
_cell.angle_beta   90.00
_cell.angle_gamma   90.00
#
_symmetry.space_group_name_H-M   'P 1'
#
loop_
_entity.id
_entity.type
_entity.pdbx_description
1 polymer ?
#
loop_
_entity_poly.entity_id
_entity_poly.type
_entity_poly.pdbx_seq_one_letter_code
_entity_poly.pdbx_strand_id
1 'polypeptide(L)'
;MIDELSNKFEERFGEISAYLDFLDGIEAVVRSGVPRIGDGNNFVVTTQQQRILYSGVYLQLYNLVEASITSCLDAVSKAAMEAARWTPGDLTNELRREWVKHVARTNIDMGADKRLEEALVLCDHLVAALPVDPFDIDKGGGGNWDDAAIFRIADRIGCRLDISATAKSGVKRKIRNDLGAMALIVHLRNKLAHGNLSFAECGQDDGVQDLRALSNNVAAYLREVVQAFIKYIKEHQYLRPERRPANQANA
;
A
#
# COMPACT_ATOMS: atom_id res chain seq x y z
N MET A 1 3.26 8.83 -15.15
CA MET A 1 3.21 7.58 -14.38
C MET A 1 4.09 7.63 -13.12
N ILE A 2 5.39 7.93 -13.21
CA ILE A 2 6.28 7.97 -12.04
C ILE A 2 5.93 9.10 -11.06
N ASP A 3 5.81 10.33 -11.57
CA ASP A 3 5.49 11.48 -10.71
C ASP A 3 4.08 11.35 -10.14
N GLU A 4 3.21 10.65 -10.86
CA GLU A 4 1.84 10.35 -10.45
C GLU A 4 1.78 9.40 -9.24
N LEU A 5 2.68 8.39 -9.14
CA LEU A 5 2.75 7.50 -7.97
C LEU A 5 3.14 8.26 -6.71
N SER A 6 4.20 9.07 -6.80
CA SER A 6 4.68 9.85 -5.65
C SER A 6 3.63 10.90 -5.25
N ASN A 7 3.07 11.62 -6.23
CA ASN A 7 2.06 12.66 -5.96
C ASN A 7 0.80 12.08 -5.32
N LYS A 8 0.28 10.94 -5.80
CA LYS A 8 -0.88 10.29 -5.18
C LYS A 8 -0.62 9.85 -3.74
N PHE A 9 0.60 9.39 -3.45
CA PHE A 9 1.00 9.05 -2.10
C PHE A 9 1.06 10.30 -1.20
N GLU A 10 1.74 11.37 -1.63
CA GLU A 10 1.87 12.59 -0.85
C GLU A 10 0.54 13.32 -0.67
N GLU A 11 -0.36 13.30 -1.66
CA GLU A 11 -1.71 13.87 -1.55
C GLU A 11 -2.50 13.16 -0.43
N ARG A 12 -2.55 11.82 -0.46
CA ARG A 12 -3.22 11.03 0.59
C ARG A 12 -2.57 11.19 1.96
N PHE A 13 -1.25 11.29 2.02
CA PHE A 13 -0.56 11.56 3.28
C PHE A 13 -0.81 12.99 3.78
N GLY A 14 -0.99 13.95 2.86
CA GLY A 14 -1.39 15.31 3.15
C GLY A 14 -2.76 15.39 3.81
N GLU A 15 -3.73 14.58 3.37
CA GLU A 15 -5.04 14.46 4.02
C GLU A 15 -4.92 14.02 5.49
N ILE A 16 -4.06 13.04 5.76
CA ILE A 16 -3.79 12.55 7.13
C ILE A 16 -3.10 13.63 7.95
N SER A 17 -2.14 14.34 7.36
CA SER A 17 -1.43 15.42 8.02
C SER A 17 -2.39 16.56 8.41
N ALA A 18 -3.27 16.96 7.50
CA ALA A 18 -4.31 17.95 7.78
C ALA A 18 -5.28 17.47 8.87
N TYR A 19 -5.62 16.18 8.90
CA TYR A 19 -6.45 15.62 9.96
C TYR A 19 -5.72 15.66 11.31
N LEU A 20 -4.43 15.30 11.37
CA LEU A 20 -3.63 15.38 12.60
C LEU A 20 -3.49 16.82 13.10
N ASP A 21 -3.33 17.80 12.21
CA ASP A 21 -3.26 19.22 12.58
C ASP A 21 -4.59 19.69 13.21
N PHE A 22 -5.72 19.21 12.67
CA PHE A 22 -7.03 19.41 13.27
C PHE A 22 -7.14 18.77 14.67
N LEU A 23 -6.64 17.55 14.84
CA LEU A 23 -6.64 16.88 16.15
C LEU A 23 -5.76 17.60 17.18
N ASP A 24 -4.60 18.11 16.77
CA ASP A 24 -3.72 18.92 17.62
C ASP A 24 -4.44 20.20 18.08
N GLY A 25 -5.18 20.85 17.18
CA GLY A 25 -6.03 21.99 17.51
C GLY A 25 -7.09 21.63 18.56
N ILE A 26 -7.79 20.51 18.39
CA ILE A 26 -8.77 20.03 19.38
C ILE A 26 -8.09 19.77 20.73
N GLU A 27 -6.98 19.05 20.74
CA GLU A 27 -6.28 18.69 21.97
C GLU A 27 -5.79 19.94 22.74
N ALA A 28 -5.24 20.93 22.02
CA ALA A 28 -4.79 22.19 22.60
C ALA A 28 -5.95 22.97 23.24
N VAL A 29 -7.09 23.05 22.54
CA VAL A 29 -8.26 23.74 23.07
C VAL A 29 -8.77 23.02 24.33
N VAL A 30 -8.83 21.68 24.34
CA VAL A 30 -9.25 20.90 25.52
C VAL A 30 -8.31 21.07 26.71
N ARG A 31 -7.00 21.19 26.48
CA ARG A 31 -6.02 21.46 27.54
C ARG A 31 -6.13 22.89 28.10
N SER A 32 -6.54 23.85 27.27
CA SER A 32 -6.66 25.27 27.65
C SER A 32 -7.94 25.61 28.44
N GLY A 33 -8.90 24.69 28.54
CA GLY A 33 -10.19 24.90 29.19
C GLY A 33 -11.30 24.16 28.47
N VAL A 34 -12.56 24.57 28.68
CA VAL A 34 -13.71 23.96 28.00
C VAL A 34 -13.61 24.26 26.50
N PRO A 35 -13.43 23.26 25.62
CA PRO A 35 -13.36 23.50 24.18
C PRO A 35 -14.71 23.96 23.66
N ARG A 36 -14.76 25.14 23.02
CA ARG A 36 -16.02 25.73 22.55
C ARG A 36 -15.97 25.87 21.04
N ILE A 37 -16.90 25.22 20.36
CA ILE A 37 -17.08 25.32 18.91
C ILE A 37 -18.31 26.19 18.63
N GLY A 38 -18.15 27.23 17.79
CA GLY A 38 -19.22 28.09 17.27
C GLY A 38 -19.49 29.39 18.06
N ASP A 39 -20.13 30.35 17.37
CA ASP A 39 -20.59 31.63 17.92
C ASP A 39 -21.79 31.39 18.86
N GLY A 40 -21.50 31.01 20.10
CA GLY A 40 -22.52 30.68 21.09
C GLY A 40 -22.05 29.87 22.30
N ASN A 41 -20.79 29.41 22.32
CA ASN A 41 -20.12 28.90 23.53
C ASN A 41 -20.71 27.64 24.22
N ASN A 42 -21.59 26.85 23.58
CA ASN A 42 -22.28 25.73 24.26
C ASN A 42 -21.83 24.31 23.88
N PHE A 43 -21.03 24.11 22.83
CA PHE A 43 -20.60 22.76 22.44
C PHE A 43 -19.22 22.43 22.99
N VAL A 44 -19.17 21.46 23.91
CA VAL A 44 -17.95 20.95 24.54
C VAL A 44 -17.52 19.64 23.89
N VAL A 45 -16.34 19.63 23.28
CA VAL A 45 -15.72 18.38 22.81
C VAL A 45 -15.43 17.48 24.01
N THR A 46 -16.10 16.34 24.06
CA THR A 46 -15.92 15.36 25.14
C THR A 46 -14.70 14.48 24.88
N THR A 47 -14.13 13.90 25.93
CA THR A 47 -13.05 12.90 25.81
C THR A 47 -13.47 11.72 24.94
N GLN A 48 -14.74 11.31 25.01
CA GLN A 48 -15.26 10.25 24.13
C GLN A 48 -15.19 10.66 22.65
N GLN A 49 -15.60 11.89 22.31
CA GLN A 49 -15.52 12.40 20.95
C GLN A 49 -14.07 12.50 20.46
N GLN A 50 -13.13 12.94 21.30
CA GLN A 50 -11.70 12.95 20.96
C GLN A 50 -11.18 11.55 20.62
N ARG A 51 -11.48 10.55 21.46
CA ARG A 51 -11.06 9.16 21.23
C ARG A 51 -11.64 8.59 19.94
N ILE A 52 -12.90 8.91 19.64
CA ILE A 52 -13.52 8.56 18.36
C ILE A 52 -12.74 9.17 17.20
N LEU A 53 -12.38 10.45 17.28
CA LEU A 53 -11.58 11.10 16.24
C LEU A 53 -10.19 10.46 16.09
N TYR A 54 -9.49 10.21 17.19
CA TYR A 54 -8.16 9.58 17.19
C TYR A 54 -8.18 8.23 16.48
N SER A 55 -9.19 7.40 16.75
CA SER A 55 -9.31 6.09 16.10
C SER A 55 -9.49 6.17 14.58
N GLY A 56 -9.98 7.30 14.05
CA GLY A 56 -10.09 7.56 12.62
C GLY A 56 -8.72 7.59 11.92
N VAL A 57 -7.65 7.96 12.63
CA VAL A 57 -6.29 7.98 12.08
C VAL A 57 -5.86 6.59 11.63
N TYR A 58 -6.18 5.53 12.39
CA TYR A 58 -5.82 4.16 12.00
C TYR A 58 -6.49 3.71 10.69
N LEU A 59 -7.73 4.15 10.45
CA LEU A 59 -8.43 3.85 9.20
C LEU A 59 -7.80 4.58 8.02
N GLN A 60 -7.47 5.87 8.19
CA GLN A 60 -6.80 6.64 7.14
C GLN A 60 -5.40 6.10 6.85
N LEU A 61 -4.64 5.72 7.88
CA LEU A 61 -3.31 5.09 7.71
C LEU A 61 -3.41 3.75 7.00
N TYR A 62 -4.37 2.90 7.37
CA TYR A 62 -4.59 1.64 6.68
C TYR A 62 -4.95 1.88 5.20
N ASN A 63 -5.81 2.86 4.93
CA ASN A 63 -6.16 3.24 3.56
C ASN A 63 -4.95 3.76 2.78
N LEU A 64 -4.08 4.57 3.38
CA LEU A 64 -2.84 5.04 2.78
C LEU A 64 -1.96 3.84 2.38
N VAL A 65 -1.76 2.88 3.29
CA VAL A 65 -0.99 1.66 3.02
C VAL A 65 -1.57 0.91 1.83
N GLU A 66 -2.86 0.56 1.89
CA GLU A 66 -3.50 -0.25 0.85
C GLU A 66 -3.52 0.47 -0.52
N ALA A 67 -3.83 1.76 -0.54
CA ALA A 67 -3.84 2.55 -1.77
C ALA A 67 -2.45 2.69 -2.37
N SER A 68 -1.41 2.85 -1.55
CA SER A 68 -0.02 2.97 -2.00
C SER A 68 0.43 1.68 -2.67
N ILE A 69 0.22 0.53 -2.03
CA ILE A 69 0.64 -0.76 -2.57
C ILE A 69 -0.18 -1.13 -3.80
N THR A 70 -1.49 -0.90 -3.79
CA THR A 70 -2.34 -1.09 -4.97
C THR A 70 -1.82 -0.28 -6.15
N SER A 71 -1.57 1.02 -5.95
CA SER A 71 -1.06 1.89 -7.00
C SER A 71 0.30 1.43 -7.53
N CYS A 72 1.19 0.97 -6.65
CA CYS A 72 2.49 0.43 -7.05
C CYS A 72 2.36 -0.83 -7.92
N LEU A 73 1.50 -1.77 -7.55
CA LEU A 73 1.24 -2.98 -8.33
C LEU A 73 0.61 -2.65 -9.69
N ASP A 74 -0.39 -1.77 -9.70
CA ASP A 74 -1.04 -1.32 -10.93
C ASP A 74 -0.03 -0.64 -11.87
N ALA A 75 0.92 0.12 -11.33
CA ALA A 75 1.95 0.77 -12.11
C ALA A 75 2.96 -0.23 -12.69
N VAL A 76 3.31 -1.31 -11.97
CA VAL A 76 4.13 -2.39 -12.52
C VAL A 76 3.42 -3.10 -13.65
N SER A 77 2.13 -3.45 -13.47
CA SER A 77 1.31 -4.01 -14.53
C SER A 77 1.29 -3.09 -15.76
N LYS A 78 1.01 -1.79 -15.56
CA LYS A 78 1.02 -0.79 -16.65
C LYS A 78 2.36 -0.63 -17.34
N ALA A 79 3.47 -0.66 -16.61
CA ALA A 79 4.81 -0.58 -17.19
C ALA A 79 5.17 -1.82 -18.02
N ALA A 80 4.75 -3.00 -17.56
CA ALA A 80 4.90 -4.24 -18.34
C ALA A 80 4.08 -4.22 -19.64
N MET A 81 3.03 -3.39 -19.70
CA MET A 81 2.14 -3.23 -20.86
C MET A 81 2.60 -2.16 -21.86
N GLU A 82 3.50 -1.25 -21.48
CA GLU A 82 3.69 -0.02 -22.25
C GLU A 82 4.17 -0.32 -23.69
N ALA A 83 3.31 0.05 -24.65
CA ALA A 83 3.45 -0.07 -26.11
C ALA A 83 3.35 -1.46 -26.76
N ALA A 84 2.71 -2.47 -26.13
CA ALA A 84 2.60 -3.83 -26.72
C ALA A 84 3.96 -4.39 -27.18
N ARG A 85 5.01 -3.99 -26.47
CA ARG A 85 6.41 -4.15 -26.89
C ARG A 85 7.02 -5.43 -26.35
N TRP A 86 6.52 -5.92 -25.23
CA TRP A 86 7.12 -7.02 -24.48
C TRP A 86 6.28 -8.27 -24.62
N THR A 87 6.95 -9.37 -24.94
CA THR A 87 6.35 -10.70 -24.92
C THR A 87 6.53 -11.32 -23.52
N PRO A 88 5.75 -12.36 -23.17
CA PRO A 88 5.95 -13.10 -21.93
C PRO A 88 7.40 -13.58 -21.75
N GLY A 89 8.07 -13.90 -22.87
CA GLY A 89 9.47 -14.32 -22.95
C GLY A 89 10.48 -13.27 -22.46
N ASP A 90 10.12 -11.99 -22.46
CA ASP A 90 11.00 -10.88 -22.09
C ASP A 90 10.91 -10.53 -20.60
N LEU A 91 9.82 -10.93 -19.92
CA LEU A 91 9.62 -10.73 -18.50
C LEU A 91 10.59 -11.58 -17.66
N THR A 92 10.92 -11.09 -16.46
CA THR A 92 11.56 -11.90 -15.41
C THR A 92 10.69 -13.10 -15.04
N ASN A 93 11.28 -14.12 -14.41
CA ASN A 93 10.54 -15.33 -14.04
C ASN A 93 9.45 -15.03 -13.00
N GLU A 94 9.72 -14.09 -12.11
CA GLU A 94 8.85 -13.61 -11.05
C GLU A 94 7.59 -12.97 -11.65
N LEU A 95 7.74 -11.97 -12.51
CA LEU A 95 6.59 -11.30 -13.13
C LEU A 95 5.88 -12.21 -14.15
N ARG A 96 6.62 -13.04 -14.90
CA ARG A 96 6.02 -14.03 -15.79
C ARG A 96 5.12 -15.01 -15.05
N ARG A 97 5.49 -15.42 -13.84
CA ARG A 97 4.64 -16.29 -13.02
C ARG A 97 3.31 -15.61 -12.69
N GLU A 98 3.31 -14.31 -12.41
CA GLU A 98 2.09 -13.55 -12.16
C GLU A 98 1.23 -13.41 -13.43
N TRP A 99 1.86 -13.15 -14.58
CA TRP A 99 1.17 -13.15 -15.87
C TRP A 99 0.53 -14.52 -16.18
N VAL A 100 1.27 -15.63 -16.01
CA VAL A 100 0.74 -16.99 -16.21
C VAL A 100 -0.42 -17.26 -15.25
N LYS A 101 -0.31 -16.85 -13.98
CA LYS A 101 -1.42 -17.02 -13.02
C LYS A 101 -2.68 -16.31 -13.50
N HIS A 102 -2.55 -15.12 -14.07
CA HIS A 102 -3.66 -14.35 -14.60
C HIS A 102 -4.27 -15.01 -15.84
N VAL A 103 -3.45 -15.32 -16.85
CA VAL A 103 -3.93 -15.87 -18.14
C VAL A 103 -4.49 -17.28 -17.95
N ALA A 104 -3.75 -18.17 -17.29
CA ALA A 104 -4.20 -19.55 -17.08
C ALA A 104 -5.13 -19.72 -15.85
N ARG A 105 -5.49 -18.61 -15.18
CA ARG A 105 -6.39 -18.57 -14.00
C ARG A 105 -6.07 -19.61 -12.94
N THR A 106 -4.79 -19.87 -12.72
CA THR A 106 -4.32 -20.99 -11.86
C THR A 106 -4.67 -20.84 -10.38
N ASN A 107 -5.14 -19.67 -9.97
CA ASN A 107 -5.57 -19.34 -8.62
C ASN A 107 -7.08 -19.52 -8.40
N ILE A 108 -7.84 -19.91 -9.42
CA ILE A 108 -9.28 -20.13 -9.35
C ILE A 108 -9.56 -21.63 -9.41
N ASP A 109 -10.46 -22.12 -8.56
CA ASP A 109 -10.93 -23.50 -8.67
C ASP A 109 -11.85 -23.65 -9.89
N MET A 110 -11.46 -24.52 -10.81
CA MET A 110 -12.10 -24.70 -12.11
C MET A 110 -12.16 -26.17 -12.48
N GLY A 111 -13.14 -26.57 -13.30
CA GLY A 111 -13.21 -27.93 -13.84
C GLY A 111 -12.05 -28.26 -14.79
N ALA A 112 -11.82 -29.55 -15.05
CA ALA A 112 -10.72 -30.01 -15.91
C ALA A 112 -10.78 -29.43 -17.33
N ASP A 113 -11.96 -29.40 -17.96
CA ASP A 113 -12.13 -28.90 -19.34
C ASP A 113 -11.81 -27.40 -19.43
N LYS A 114 -12.31 -26.59 -18.50
CA LYS A 114 -12.00 -25.15 -18.46
C LYS A 114 -10.51 -24.89 -18.22
N ARG A 115 -9.84 -25.69 -17.39
CA ARG A 115 -8.39 -25.58 -17.21
C ARG A 115 -7.63 -25.90 -18.50
N LEU A 116 -8.10 -26.87 -19.28
CA LEU A 116 -7.52 -27.18 -20.58
C LEU A 116 -7.74 -26.02 -21.57
N GLU A 117 -8.93 -25.42 -21.61
CA GLU A 117 -9.22 -24.24 -22.44
C GLU A 117 -8.28 -23.07 -22.12
N GLU A 118 -8.11 -22.71 -20.85
CA GLU A 118 -7.20 -21.62 -20.45
C GLU A 118 -5.72 -21.97 -20.76
N ALA A 119 -5.35 -23.24 -20.69
CA ALA A 119 -4.01 -23.70 -21.08
C ALA A 119 -3.78 -23.60 -22.60
N LEU A 120 -4.80 -23.88 -23.43
CA LEU A 120 -4.73 -23.69 -24.87
C LEU A 120 -4.58 -22.20 -25.22
N VAL A 121 -5.33 -21.32 -24.55
CA VAL A 121 -5.19 -19.85 -24.71
C VAL A 121 -3.75 -19.40 -24.39
N LEU A 122 -3.19 -19.87 -23.27
CA LEU A 122 -1.80 -19.58 -22.91
C LEU A 122 -0.81 -20.08 -23.99
N CYS A 123 -1.00 -21.29 -24.48
CA CYS A 123 -0.15 -21.87 -25.53
C CYS A 123 -0.23 -21.06 -26.83
N ASP A 124 -1.44 -20.70 -27.27
CA ASP A 124 -1.66 -19.90 -28.47
C ASP A 124 -1.00 -18.53 -28.35
N HIS A 125 -1.11 -17.88 -27.18
CA HIS A 125 -0.45 -16.61 -26.87
C HIS A 125 1.07 -16.71 -27.04
N LEU A 126 1.67 -17.76 -26.48
CA LEU A 126 3.11 -17.99 -26.53
C LEU A 126 3.59 -18.34 -27.95
N VAL A 127 2.86 -19.19 -28.67
CA VAL A 127 3.20 -19.61 -30.04
C VAL A 127 3.10 -18.44 -31.01
N ALA A 128 2.07 -17.59 -30.87
CA ALA A 128 1.89 -16.40 -31.68
C ALA A 128 2.80 -15.22 -31.23
N ALA A 129 3.60 -15.42 -30.17
CA ALA A 129 4.48 -14.40 -29.59
C ALA A 129 3.76 -13.07 -29.32
N LEU A 130 2.52 -13.16 -28.86
CA LEU A 130 1.70 -11.97 -28.62
C LEU A 130 2.25 -11.15 -27.45
N PRO A 131 2.06 -9.82 -27.48
CA PRO A 131 2.46 -8.96 -26.38
C PRO A 131 1.70 -9.29 -25.09
N VAL A 132 2.25 -8.89 -23.95
CA VAL A 132 1.60 -9.04 -22.65
C VAL A 132 0.43 -8.05 -22.54
N ASP A 133 -0.79 -8.59 -22.46
CA ASP A 133 -1.99 -7.81 -22.20
C ASP A 133 -2.03 -7.29 -20.76
N PRO A 134 -2.82 -6.23 -20.50
CA PRO A 134 -3.04 -5.73 -19.15
C PRO A 134 -3.54 -6.81 -18.21
N PHE A 135 -2.87 -6.95 -17.06
CA PHE A 135 -3.29 -7.89 -16.04
C PHE A 135 -3.12 -7.34 -14.62
N ASP A 136 -4.02 -7.76 -13.75
CA ASP A 136 -3.95 -7.42 -12.33
C ASP A 136 -3.06 -8.44 -11.60
N ILE A 137 -2.10 -7.92 -10.85
CA ILE A 137 -1.31 -8.74 -9.93
C ILE A 137 -2.17 -9.02 -8.70
N ASP A 138 -2.50 -10.29 -8.47
CA ASP A 138 -3.31 -10.70 -7.33
C ASP A 138 -2.62 -10.32 -6.01
N LYS A 139 -3.16 -9.34 -5.29
CA LYS A 139 -2.63 -8.86 -4.02
C LYS A 139 -2.37 -9.99 -3.02
N GLY A 140 -3.18 -11.06 -3.07
CA GLY A 140 -3.16 -12.17 -2.13
C GLY A 140 -3.55 -11.75 -0.70
N GLY A 141 -3.73 -12.74 0.19
CA GLY A 141 -3.73 -12.50 1.64
C GLY A 141 -4.90 -11.71 2.24
N GLY A 142 -6.02 -11.56 1.52
CA GLY A 142 -7.27 -11.03 2.08
C GLY A 142 -7.24 -9.55 2.49
N GLY A 143 -6.32 -8.76 1.92
CA GLY A 143 -6.22 -7.31 2.17
C GLY A 143 -5.52 -6.92 3.47
N ASN A 144 -4.89 -7.81 4.21
CA ASN A 144 -4.17 -7.41 5.44
C ASN A 144 -2.74 -6.95 5.13
N TRP A 145 -2.60 -5.66 4.78
CA TRP A 145 -1.30 -5.06 4.43
C TRP A 145 -0.47 -4.63 5.64
N ASP A 146 0.42 -5.50 6.10
CA ASP A 146 1.53 -5.15 6.98
C ASP A 146 2.87 -5.07 6.23
N ASP A 147 3.96 -4.68 6.90
CA ASP A 147 5.28 -4.56 6.29
C ASP A 147 5.82 -5.89 5.76
N ALA A 148 5.46 -7.01 6.40
CA ALA A 148 5.84 -8.34 5.95
C ALA A 148 5.08 -8.75 4.67
N ALA A 149 3.80 -8.41 4.56
CA ALA A 149 2.99 -8.61 3.37
C ALA A 149 3.52 -7.77 2.20
N ILE A 150 3.89 -6.51 2.46
CA ILE A 150 4.53 -5.63 1.48
C ILE A 150 5.84 -6.24 0.96
N PHE A 151 6.69 -6.73 1.86
CA PHE A 151 7.93 -7.39 1.45
C PHE A 151 7.65 -8.64 0.61
N ARG A 152 6.73 -9.50 1.05
CA ARG A 152 6.37 -10.74 0.32
C ARG A 152 5.85 -10.45 -1.09
N ILE A 153 4.98 -9.46 -1.26
CA ILE A 153 4.46 -9.14 -2.60
C ILE A 153 5.54 -8.57 -3.51
N ALA A 154 6.41 -7.70 -2.98
CA ALA A 154 7.49 -7.10 -3.75
C ALA A 154 8.50 -8.17 -4.20
N ASP A 155 8.89 -9.08 -3.30
CA ASP A 155 9.75 -10.23 -3.60
C ASP A 155 9.10 -11.15 -4.66
N ARG A 156 7.80 -11.43 -4.51
CA ARG A 156 7.04 -12.29 -5.44
C ARG A 156 7.04 -11.79 -6.88
N ILE A 157 7.09 -10.48 -7.09
CA ILE A 157 7.15 -9.86 -8.42
C ILE A 157 8.58 -9.53 -8.87
N GLY A 158 9.59 -9.81 -8.05
CA GLY A 158 11.00 -9.53 -8.34
C GLY A 158 11.44 -8.08 -8.04
N CYS A 159 10.63 -7.30 -7.32
CA CYS A 159 10.95 -5.93 -6.92
C CYS A 159 11.69 -5.92 -5.58
N ARG A 160 12.98 -5.59 -5.60
CA ARG A 160 13.79 -5.47 -4.39
C ARG A 160 13.48 -4.15 -3.66
N LEU A 161 13.02 -4.26 -2.41
CA LEU A 161 12.80 -3.10 -1.54
C LEU A 161 14.08 -2.70 -0.79
N ASP A 162 14.80 -1.72 -1.32
CA ASP A 162 15.94 -1.09 -0.62
C ASP A 162 15.44 -0.01 0.36
N ILE A 163 14.91 -0.47 1.50
CA ILE A 163 14.44 0.40 2.58
C ILE A 163 15.58 0.63 3.60
N SER A 164 15.78 1.89 3.99
CA SER A 164 16.75 2.37 4.95
C SER A 164 16.56 1.72 6.33
N ALA A 165 17.65 1.59 7.08
CA ALA A 165 17.60 1.05 8.44
C ALA A 165 16.69 1.88 9.35
N THR A 166 16.70 3.21 9.16
CA THR A 166 15.85 4.15 9.91
C THR A 166 14.37 3.89 9.66
N ALA A 167 13.94 3.83 8.40
CA ALA A 167 12.54 3.58 8.06
C ALA A 167 12.08 2.18 8.50
N LYS A 168 12.91 1.15 8.30
CA LYS A 168 12.64 -0.21 8.81
C LYS A 168 12.49 -0.22 10.32
N SER A 169 13.42 0.39 11.05
CA SER A 169 13.35 0.45 12.52
C SER A 169 12.13 1.22 12.99
N GLY A 170 11.73 2.29 12.29
CA GLY A 170 10.54 3.09 12.61
C GLY A 170 9.26 2.26 12.61
N VAL A 171 9.06 1.39 11.60
CA VAL A 171 7.86 0.53 11.53
C VAL A 171 7.97 -0.74 12.38
N LYS A 172 9.18 -1.24 12.65
CA LYS A 172 9.41 -2.45 13.46
C LYS A 172 9.41 -2.19 14.97
N ARG A 173 9.69 -0.95 15.40
CA ARG A 173 9.66 -0.58 16.82
C ARG A 173 8.28 -0.90 17.39
N LYS A 174 8.27 -1.63 18.50
CA LYS A 174 7.04 -2.02 19.19
C LYS A 174 6.38 -0.78 19.78
N ILE A 175 5.07 -0.66 19.55
CA ILE A 175 4.26 0.46 20.02
C ILE A 175 3.33 -0.03 21.12
N ARG A 176 2.42 -0.96 20.79
CA ARG A 176 1.42 -1.52 21.71
C ARG A 176 1.18 -2.99 21.37
N ASN A 177 0.87 -3.82 22.38
CA ASN A 177 0.58 -5.25 22.24
C ASN A 177 1.70 -6.05 21.55
N ASP A 178 2.95 -5.64 21.72
CA ASP A 178 4.09 -6.17 20.98
C ASP A 178 3.92 -6.09 19.44
N LEU A 179 3.17 -5.10 18.93
CA LEU A 179 3.01 -4.84 17.50
C LEU A 179 3.85 -3.64 17.08
N GLY A 180 4.48 -3.77 15.90
CA GLY A 180 5.04 -2.62 15.17
C GLY A 180 3.94 -1.79 14.51
N ALA A 181 4.31 -0.66 13.91
CA ALA A 181 3.37 0.31 13.33
C ALA A 181 2.34 -0.33 12.38
N MET A 182 2.83 -1.04 11.37
CA MET A 182 1.99 -1.60 10.31
C MET A 182 1.08 -2.73 10.83
N ALA A 183 1.62 -3.61 11.66
CA ALA A 183 0.85 -4.69 12.29
C ALA A 183 -0.22 -4.14 13.24
N LEU A 184 0.08 -3.07 13.98
CA LEU A 184 -0.86 -2.39 14.86
C LEU A 184 -2.03 -1.80 14.07
N ILE A 185 -1.74 -1.11 12.96
CA ILE A 185 -2.76 -0.50 12.09
C ILE A 185 -3.71 -1.57 11.53
N VAL A 186 -3.16 -2.68 10.99
CA VAL A 186 -3.97 -3.80 10.50
C VAL A 186 -4.83 -4.41 11.61
N HIS A 187 -4.23 -4.62 12.80
CA HIS A 187 -4.93 -5.17 13.95
C HIS A 187 -6.12 -4.31 14.36
N LEU A 188 -5.92 -3.00 14.51
CA LEU A 188 -6.96 -2.07 14.94
C LEU A 188 -8.03 -1.86 13.88
N ARG A 189 -7.66 -1.76 12.60
CA ARG A 189 -8.62 -1.73 11.48
C ARG A 189 -9.52 -2.94 11.50
N ASN A 190 -8.96 -4.14 11.69
CA ASN A 190 -9.74 -5.38 11.74
C ASN A 190 -10.65 -5.44 12.96
N LYS A 191 -10.17 -5.04 14.14
CA LYS A 191 -10.99 -4.99 15.35
C LYS A 191 -12.17 -4.02 15.22
N LEU A 192 -11.95 -2.85 14.62
CA LEU A 192 -13.00 -1.88 14.30
C LEU A 192 -14.00 -2.45 13.28
N ALA A 193 -13.51 -2.99 12.16
CA ALA A 193 -14.36 -3.50 11.07
C ALA A 193 -15.23 -4.70 11.48
N HIS A 194 -14.74 -5.56 12.37
CA HIS A 194 -15.48 -6.70 12.90
C HIS A 194 -16.35 -6.36 14.12
N GLY A 195 -16.36 -5.10 14.59
CA GLY A 195 -17.14 -4.67 15.76
C GLY A 195 -16.60 -5.20 17.09
N ASN A 196 -15.36 -5.68 17.13
CA ASN A 196 -14.70 -6.15 18.36
C ASN A 196 -14.20 -5.00 19.24
N LEU A 197 -14.06 -3.80 18.67
CA LEU A 197 -13.76 -2.56 19.36
C LEU A 197 -14.66 -1.46 18.81
N SER A 198 -15.20 -0.60 19.67
CA SER A 198 -15.76 0.68 19.27
C SER A 198 -14.64 1.68 18.96
N PHE A 199 -14.99 2.75 18.24
CA PHE A 199 -14.08 3.86 17.95
C PHE A 199 -13.51 4.51 19.22
N ALA A 200 -14.36 4.70 20.25
CA ALA A 200 -13.94 5.29 21.52
C ALA A 200 -12.95 4.40 22.30
N GLU A 201 -13.14 3.07 22.26
CA GLU A 201 -12.21 2.12 22.89
C GLU A 201 -10.89 2.04 22.11
N CYS A 202 -10.94 2.09 20.78
CA CYS A 202 -9.75 2.03 19.93
C CYS A 202 -8.78 3.19 20.21
N GLY A 203 -9.31 4.42 20.30
CA GLY A 203 -8.54 5.64 20.56
C GLY A 203 -8.29 5.96 22.04
N GLN A 204 -8.61 5.05 22.97
CA GLN A 204 -8.61 5.34 24.41
C GLN A 204 -7.23 5.72 24.97
N ASP A 205 -6.18 5.06 24.49
CA ASP A 205 -4.81 5.18 25.02
C ASP A 205 -3.91 6.03 24.11
N ASP A 206 -4.48 6.74 23.14
CA ASP A 206 -3.72 7.46 22.12
C ASP A 206 -3.63 8.96 22.43
N GLY A 207 -2.44 9.53 22.23
CA GLY A 207 -2.21 10.97 22.13
C GLY A 207 -1.99 11.40 20.68
N VAL A 208 -2.31 12.65 20.33
CA VAL A 208 -2.13 13.15 18.95
C VAL A 208 -0.67 13.07 18.51
N GLN A 209 0.26 13.35 19.43
CA GLN A 209 1.70 13.25 19.16
C GLN A 209 2.16 11.82 18.88
N ASP A 210 1.57 10.82 19.54
CA ASP A 210 1.86 9.41 19.27
C ASP A 210 1.30 8.99 17.91
N LEU A 211 0.08 9.43 17.57
CA LEU A 211 -0.52 9.20 16.26
C LEU A 211 0.28 9.86 15.14
N ARG A 212 0.82 11.06 15.39
CA ARG A 212 1.69 11.78 14.44
C ARG A 212 3.01 11.04 14.26
N ALA A 213 3.64 10.58 15.33
CA ALA A 213 4.86 9.76 15.25
C ALA A 213 4.61 8.46 14.49
N LEU A 214 3.50 7.76 14.77
CA LEU A 214 3.07 6.57 14.04
C LEU A 214 2.90 6.88 12.54
N SER A 215 2.17 7.95 12.21
CA SER A 215 1.89 8.36 10.84
C SER A 215 3.16 8.69 10.06
N ASN A 216 4.09 9.41 10.69
CA ASN A 216 5.37 9.75 10.09
C ASN A 216 6.25 8.52 9.85
N ASN A 217 6.28 7.56 10.78
CA ASN A 217 7.03 6.32 10.61
C ASN A 217 6.49 5.48 9.44
N VAL A 218 5.16 5.37 9.34
CA VAL A 218 4.49 4.67 8.23
C VAL A 218 4.76 5.39 6.91
N ALA A 219 4.62 6.71 6.88
CA ALA A 219 4.83 7.49 5.67
C ALA A 219 6.29 7.44 5.21
N ALA A 220 7.27 7.51 6.11
CA ALA A 220 8.68 7.37 5.77
C ALA A 220 8.97 6.01 5.11
N TYR A 221 8.43 4.92 5.68
CA TYR A 221 8.54 3.58 5.11
C TYR A 221 7.86 3.46 3.74
N LEU A 222 6.61 3.88 3.62
CA LEU A 222 5.85 3.79 2.37
C LEU A 222 6.46 4.65 1.26
N ARG A 223 7.00 5.82 1.59
CA ARG A 223 7.70 6.68 0.63
C ARG A 223 8.88 5.94 0.02
N GLU A 224 9.69 5.26 0.83
CA GLU A 224 10.80 4.45 0.33
C GLU A 224 10.33 3.22 -0.46
N VAL A 225 9.21 2.59 -0.09
CA VAL A 225 8.59 1.52 -0.88
C VAL A 225 8.17 2.04 -2.25
N VAL A 226 7.46 3.16 -2.31
CA VAL A 226 7.04 3.80 -3.57
C VAL A 226 8.26 4.13 -4.44
N GLN A 227 9.34 4.66 -3.85
CA GLN A 227 10.59 4.92 -4.58
C GLN A 227 11.24 3.64 -5.11
N ALA A 228 11.22 2.54 -4.35
CA ALA A 228 11.73 1.25 -4.83
C ALA A 228 10.95 0.74 -6.05
N PHE A 229 9.62 0.84 -6.04
CA PHE A 229 8.78 0.50 -7.19
C PHE A 229 9.00 1.42 -8.39
N ILE A 230 9.15 2.72 -8.15
CA ILE A 230 9.49 3.70 -9.20
C ILE A 230 10.83 3.33 -9.87
N LYS A 231 11.85 3.02 -9.07
CA LYS A 231 13.16 2.57 -9.56
C LYS A 231 13.04 1.29 -10.37
N TYR A 232 12.32 0.30 -9.83
CA TYR A 232 12.06 -0.98 -10.49
C TYR A 232 11.44 -0.80 -11.88
N ILE A 233 10.46 0.10 -12.00
CA ILE A 233 9.81 0.45 -13.27
C ILE A 233 10.77 1.19 -14.20
N LYS A 234 11.43 2.26 -13.73
CA LYS A 234 12.35 3.09 -14.54
C LYS A 234 13.50 2.27 -15.14
N GLU A 235 14.10 1.41 -14.33
CA GLU A 235 15.23 0.58 -14.74
C GLU A 235 14.80 -0.69 -15.48
N HIS A 236 13.51 -0.83 -15.81
CA HIS A 236 12.92 -1.98 -16.49
C HIS A 236 13.31 -3.30 -15.82
N GLN A 237 13.39 -3.32 -14.49
CA GLN A 237 13.86 -4.47 -13.73
C GLN A 237 12.90 -5.67 -13.82
N TYR A 238 11.66 -5.42 -14.24
CA TYR A 238 10.66 -6.42 -14.61
C TYR A 238 10.96 -7.17 -15.92
N LEU A 239 11.94 -6.72 -16.69
CA LEU A 239 12.45 -7.43 -17.86
C LEU A 239 13.75 -8.16 -17.52
N ARG A 240 13.99 -9.24 -18.26
CA ARG A 240 15.28 -9.94 -18.28
C ARG A 240 16.39 -8.96 -18.64
N PRO A 241 17.59 -9.06 -18.02
CA PRO A 241 18.69 -8.12 -18.24
C PRO A 241 19.01 -7.87 -19.73
N GLU A 242 18.99 -8.92 -20.55
CA GLU A 242 19.26 -8.89 -21.98
C GLU A 242 18.17 -8.21 -22.84
N ARG A 243 16.99 -7.94 -22.26
CA ARG A 243 15.86 -7.29 -22.94
C ARG A 243 15.62 -5.85 -22.48
N ARG A 244 16.30 -5.40 -21.43
CA ARG A 244 16.16 -4.04 -20.93
C ARG A 244 16.60 -3.05 -22.00
N PRO A 245 15.81 -1.99 -22.27
CA PRO A 245 16.27 -0.90 -23.10
C PRO A 245 17.62 -0.39 -22.58
N ALA A 246 18.59 -0.16 -23.47
CA ALA A 246 19.80 0.55 -23.09
C ALA A 246 19.39 1.89 -22.47
N ASN A 247 19.87 2.19 -21.26
CA ASN A 247 19.62 3.48 -20.61
C ASN A 247 19.98 4.58 -21.62
N GLN A 248 18.97 5.27 -22.17
CA GLN A 248 19.16 6.56 -22.83
C GLN A 248 19.42 7.60 -21.73
N ALA A 249 20.49 7.39 -20.96
CA ALA A 249 21.04 8.34 -20.01
C ALA A 249 22.33 8.86 -20.64
N ASN A 250 22.17 9.72 -21.65
CA ASN A 250 23.12 10.73 -22.13
C ASN A 250 22.54 11.38 -23.40
N ALA A 251 21.57 12.27 -23.21
CA ALA A 251 21.25 13.38 -24.11
C ALA A 251 20.63 14.51 -23.28
#